data_AF-A0A3S4LU12-F1
#
_entry.id   AF-A0A3S4LU12-F1
#
_cell.length_a   1.000
_cell.length_b   1.000
_cell.length_c   1.000
_cell.angle_alpha   90.00
_cell.angle_beta   90.00
_cell.angle_gamma   90.00
#
_symmetry.space_group_name_H-M   'P 1'
#
loop_
_entity.id
_entity.type
_entity.pdbx_description
1 polymer ?
#
loop_
_entity_poly.entity_id
_entity_poly.type
_entity_poly.pdbx_seq_one_letter_code
_entity_poly.pdbx_strand_id
1 'polypeptide(L)' 'MVRTEMGEPDAKGRRRAEIVAGSEHVVPADAVVMAFGFRPHSMEWLAKHSVELGLAGTNYRAGTQR' A
#
# COMPACT_ATOMS: atom_id res chain seq x y z
N MET A 1 9.80 -11.97 -11.80
CA MET A 1 9.70 -10.50 -11.79
C MET A 1 9.26 -10.02 -13.16
N VAL A 2 8.65 -8.84 -13.25
CA VAL A 2 8.28 -8.19 -14.53
C VAL A 2 8.98 -6.85 -14.64
N ARG A 3 9.25 -6.39 -15.86
CA ARG A 3 9.73 -5.03 -16.09
C ARG A 3 8.54 -4.08 -16.08
N THR A 4 8.78 -2.88 -15.56
CA THR A 4 7.82 -1.78 -15.60
C THR A 4 8.42 -0.55 -16.23
N GLU A 5 7.58 0.27 -16.83
CA GLU A 5 7.89 1.62 -17.29
C GLU A 5 6.95 2.65 -16.67
N MET A 6 7.28 3.93 -16.77
CA MET A 6 6.45 4.98 -16.20
C MET A 6 5.33 5.34 -17.19
N GLY A 7 4.08 5.10 -16.81
CA GLY A 7 2.92 5.57 -17.56
C GLY A 7 2.83 7.09 -17.61
N GLU A 8 1.83 7.60 -18.32
CA GLU A 8 1.60 9.04 -18.45
C GLU A 8 1.30 9.70 -17.10
N PRO A 9 1.72 10.96 -16.89
CA PRO A 9 1.38 11.69 -15.68
C PRO A 9 -0.12 11.98 -15.60
N ASP A 10 -0.68 11.85 -14.40
CA ASP A 10 -2.03 12.32 -14.11
C ASP A 10 -2.09 13.86 -14.05
N ALA A 11 -3.28 14.43 -13.85
CA ALA A 11 -3.49 15.88 -13.75
C ALA A 11 -2.68 16.56 -12.62
N LYS A 12 -2.13 15.79 -11.67
CA LYS A 12 -1.26 16.28 -10.59
C LYS A 12 0.22 15.95 -10.83
N GLY A 13 0.57 15.50 -12.04
CA GLY A 13 1.93 15.13 -12.45
C GLY A 13 2.40 13.77 -11.94
N ARG A 14 1.53 12.99 -11.26
CA ARG A 14 1.94 11.70 -10.70
C ARG A 14 1.91 10.64 -11.79
N ARG A 15 2.95 9.81 -11.84
CA ARG A 15 3.07 8.71 -12.80
C ARG A 15 2.95 7.37 -12.08
N ARG A 16 2.24 6.42 -12.69
CA ARG A 16 2.15 5.04 -12.20
C ARG A 16 3.08 4.14 -13.01
N ALA A 17 3.58 3.09 -12.37
CA ALA A 17 4.32 2.05 -13.08
C ALA A 17 3.34 1.17 -13.88
N GLU A 18 3.66 0.93 -15.15
CA GLU A 18 2.92 0.06 -16.06
C GLU A 18 3.78 -1.14 -16.44
N ILE A 19 3.17 -2.33 -16.52
CA ILE A 19 3.87 -3.58 -16.84
C ILE A 19 4.19 -3.61 -18.33
N VAL A 20 5.43 -3.95 -18.68
CA VAL A 20 5.82 -4.24 -20.06
C VAL A 20 5.44 -5.70 -20.36
N ALA A 21 4.46 -5.91 -21.24
CA ALA A 21 3.99 -7.26 -21.59
C ALA A 21 5.12 -8.12 -22.20
N GLY A 22 5.19 -9.39 -21.82
CA GLY A 22 6.23 -10.31 -22.29
C GLY A 22 7.60 -10.14 -21.63
N SER A 23 7.70 -9.29 -20.60
CA SER A 23 8.95 -9.02 -19.87
C SER A 23 9.18 -9.90 -18.63
N GLU A 24 8.33 -10.91 -18.45
CA GLU A 24 8.40 -11.87 -17.35
C GLU A 24 9.74 -12.60 -17.35
N HIS A 25 10.39 -12.65 -16.19
CA HIS A 25 11.63 -13.39 -16.02
C HIS A 25 11.79 -13.90 -14.59
N VAL A 26 12.59 -14.96 -14.44
CA VAL A 26 12.94 -15.50 -13.13
C VAL A 26 14.20 -14.81 -12.63
N VAL A 27 14.18 -14.39 -11.37
CA VAL A 27 15.37 -13.90 -10.66
C VAL A 27 15.74 -14.98 -9.65
N PRO A 28 16.86 -15.69 -9.81
CA PRO A 28 17.33 -16.65 -8.81
C PRO A 28 17.57 -15.95 -7.48
N ALA A 29 17.03 -16.50 -6.39
CA ALA A 29 17.21 -15.96 -5.05
C ALA A 29 17.17 -17.08 -4.02
N ASP A 30 18.10 -17.05 -3.08
CA ASP A 30 18.12 -18.00 -1.95
C ASP A 30 17.13 -17.59 -0.85
N ALA A 31 16.82 -16.29 -0.75
CA ALA A 31 15.86 -15.73 0.20
C ALA A 31 15.20 -14.47 -0.37
N VAL A 32 13.99 -14.17 0.11
CA VAL A 32 13.21 -12.97 -0.26
C VAL A 32 12.77 -12.24 0.99
N VAL A 33 13.06 -10.93 1.07
CA VAL A 33 12.60 -10.05 2.15
C VAL A 33 11.53 -9.11 1.61
N MET A 34 10.33 -9.17 2.18
CA MET A 34 9.24 -8.25 1.82
C MET A 34 9.37 -6.94 2.60
N ALA A 35 9.51 -5.83 1.88
CA ALA A 35 9.71 -4.50 2.46
C ALA A 35 8.68 -3.46 1.95
N PHE A 36 7.43 -3.88 1.71
CA PHE A 36 6.35 -3.01 1.23
C PHE A 36 5.82 -2.00 2.28
N GLY A 37 6.41 -1.99 3.48
CA GLY A 37 5.93 -1.24 4.62
C GLY A 37 4.68 -1.86 5.24
N PHE A 38 4.17 -1.21 6.28
CA PHE A 38 3.00 -1.64 7.02
C PHE A 38 1.86 -0.63 6.84
N ARG A 39 0.64 -1.14 6.66
CA ARG A 39 -0.56 -0.31 6.74
C ARG A 39 -1.20 -0.48 8.11
N PRO A 40 -1.68 0.61 8.73
CA PRO A 40 -2.63 0.53 9.82
C PRO A 40 -3.77 -0.42 9.47
N HIS A 41 -4.18 -1.23 10.43
CA HIS A 41 -5.30 -2.16 10.31
C HIS A 41 -6.16 -2.05 11.56
N SER A 42 -7.40 -2.53 11.49
CA SER A 42 -8.30 -2.54 12.64
C SER A 42 -7.72 -3.41 13.75
N MET A 43 -7.53 -2.82 14.94
CA MET A 43 -7.16 -3.56 16.14
C MET A 43 -8.34 -3.52 17.11
N GLU A 44 -8.90 -4.69 17.44
CA GLU A 44 -10.12 -4.79 18.27
C GLU A 44 -9.97 -4.09 19.63
N TRP A 45 -8.76 -4.08 20.19
CA TRP A 45 -8.52 -3.42 21.48
C TRP A 45 -8.64 -1.90 21.39
N LEU A 46 -8.35 -1.28 20.24
CA LEU A 46 -8.51 0.16 20.03
C LEU A 46 -9.98 0.58 19.95
N ALA A 47 -10.86 -0.29 19.44
CA ALA A 47 -12.30 -0.03 19.37
C ALA A 47 -12.89 0.23 20.77
N LYS A 48 -12.38 -0.46 21.80
CA LYS A 48 -12.78 -0.26 23.21
C LYS A 48 -12.48 1.14 23.73
N HIS A 49 -11.53 1.85 23.12
CA HIS A 49 -11.14 3.20 23.46
C HIS A 49 -11.75 4.25 22.51
N SER A 50 -12.78 3.89 21.74
CA SER A 50 -13.36 4.75 20.72
C SER A 50 -12.31 5.23 19.71
N VAL A 51 -11.36 4.37 19.33
CA VAL A 51 -10.36 4.68 18.29
C VAL A 51 -10.69 3.91 17.02
N GLU A 52 -10.91 4.65 15.93
CA GLU A 52 -11.30 4.13 14.63
C GLU A 52 -10.14 4.22 13.62
N LEU A 53 -10.14 3.31 12.65
CA LEU A 53 -9.28 3.41 11.48
C LEU A 53 -9.82 4.49 10.53
N GLY A 54 -8.97 5.42 10.10
CA GLY A 54 -9.32 6.42 9.10
C GLY A 54 -9.64 5.80 7.74
N LEU A 55 -10.46 6.48 6.93
CA LEU A 55 -10.97 5.98 5.64
C LEU A 55 -9.87 5.61 4.64
N ALA A 56 -8.72 6.29 4.68
CA ALA A 56 -7.58 5.98 3.83
C ALA A 56 -6.70 4.84 4.38
N GLY A 57 -7.02 4.31 5.57
CA GLY A 57 -6.22 3.31 6.27
C GLY A 57 -4.82 3.79 6.67
N THR A 58 -4.62 5.10 6.77
CA THR A 58 -3.31 5.73 7.02
C THR A 58 -3.11 6.21 8.44
N ASN A 59 -4.18 6.34 9.23
CA ASN A 59 -4.15 6.86 10.59
C ASN A 59 -5.27 6.28 11.45
N TYR A 60 -5.08 6.37 12.77
CA TYR A 60 -6.14 6.17 13.76
C TYR A 60 -6.74 7.53 14.14
N ARG A 61 -8.05 7.57 14.40
CA ARG A 61 -8.76 8.77 14.83
C ARG A 61 -9.64 8.45 16.04
N ALA A 62 -9.76 9.39 16.97
CA ALA A 62 -10.79 9.28 18.00
C ALA A 62 -12.16 9.32 17.32
N GLY A 63 -12.98 8.31 17.58
CA GLY A 63 -14.38 8.26 17.22
C GLY A 63 -15.14 9.32 18.02
N THR A 64 -16.12 9.95 17.40
CA THR A 64 -16.97 10.95 18.04
C THR A 64 -17.89 10.22 19.02
N GLN A 65 -17.64 10.34 20.33
CA GLN A 65 -18.62 9.93 21.34
C GLN A 65 -19.81 10.89 21.26
N ARG A 66 -21.00 10.33 21.07
CA ARG A 66 -22.28 11.05 21.11
C ARG A 66 -23.03 10.67 22.37
#